data_AF-A0A3N4LJW3-F1
#
_entry.id   AF-A0A3N4LJW3-F1
#
_cell.length_a   1.000
_cell.length_b   1.000
_cell.length_c   1.000
_cell.angle_alpha   90.00
_cell.angle_beta   90.00
_cell.angle_gamma   90.00
#
_symmetry.space_group_name_H-M   'P 1'
#
loop_
_entity.id
_entity.type
_entity.pdbx_description
1 polymer ?
#
loop_
_entity_poly.entity_id
_entity_poly.type
_entity_poly.pdbx_seq_one_letter_code
_entity_poly.pdbx_strand_id
1 'polypeptide(L)'
;MTNISYSTKEVTIARAQTLEAAHPKGLPYKAPKDLLYTSGAQWDYQGSMVARVLGPAVTEHYNYYKQGLIDKTTIPLYIILAGAGMGKSRHANEFHRTVCSSLDSDLANPASEVLVGRLKNAWVFHVSFENGTAIQPEERQNPAGAIAARMILQLLDVDMDQSSINNIYARIIRVSRPQQ
;
A
#
# COMPACT_ATOMS: atom_id res chain seq x y z
N MET A 1 36.39 -21.49 24.17
CA MET A 1 35.63 -20.89 23.05
C MET A 1 34.57 -19.99 23.65
N THR A 2 34.77 -18.68 23.59
CA THR A 2 33.93 -17.69 24.27
C THR A 2 32.75 -17.37 23.37
N ASN A 3 31.55 -17.84 23.74
CA ASN A 3 30.33 -17.46 23.06
C ASN A 3 30.01 -16.01 23.40
N ILE A 4 30.25 -15.11 22.44
CA ILE A 4 29.83 -13.72 22.55
C ILE A 4 28.31 -13.69 22.32
N SER A 5 27.56 -13.71 23.42
CA SER A 5 26.13 -13.44 23.44
C SER A 5 25.93 -11.95 23.17
N TYR A 6 25.63 -11.60 21.92
CA TYR A 6 25.18 -10.25 21.59
C TYR A 6 23.77 -10.03 22.12
N SER A 7 23.52 -8.85 22.69
CA SER A 7 22.20 -8.46 23.16
C SER A 7 21.23 -8.35 21.98
N THR A 8 19.99 -8.78 22.15
CA THR A 8 18.93 -8.72 21.11
C THR A 8 18.75 -7.30 20.54
N LYS A 9 19.04 -6.26 21.34
CA LYS A 9 19.03 -4.86 20.90
C LYS A 9 20.17 -4.57 19.91
N GLU A 10 21.37 -5.08 20.15
CA GLU A 10 22.54 -4.88 19.29
C GLU A 10 22.37 -5.58 17.94
N VAL A 11 21.79 -6.78 17.92
CA VAL A 11 21.47 -7.52 16.68
C VAL A 11 20.40 -6.82 15.85
N THR A 12 19.42 -6.20 16.51
CA THR A 12 18.32 -5.46 15.84
C THR A 12 18.84 -4.17 15.21
N ILE A 13 19.66 -3.42 15.94
CA ILE A 13 20.32 -2.20 15.46
C ILE A 13 21.24 -2.53 14.28
N ALA A 14 22.07 -3.58 14.38
CA ALA A 14 22.96 -4.01 13.31
C ALA A 14 22.22 -4.38 12.00
N ARG A 15 20.99 -4.94 12.10
CA ARG A 15 20.19 -5.36 10.93
C ARG A 15 19.39 -4.23 10.28
N ALA A 16 18.84 -3.31 11.07
CA ALA A 16 18.26 -2.08 10.54
C ALA A 16 19.33 -1.24 9.82
N GLN A 17 20.53 -1.17 10.41
CA GLN A 17 21.72 -0.60 9.78
C GLN A 17 22.09 -1.33 8.47
N THR A 18 21.81 -2.63 8.32
CA THR A 18 22.10 -3.35 7.07
C THR A 18 21.17 -2.96 5.92
N LEU A 19 19.88 -2.69 6.21
CA LEU A 19 18.92 -2.28 5.17
C LEU A 19 19.19 -0.83 4.74
N GLU A 20 19.47 0.06 5.69
CA GLU A 20 19.91 1.44 5.43
C GLU A 20 21.28 1.47 4.72
N ALA A 21 22.22 0.61 5.11
CA ALA A 21 23.51 0.50 4.42
C ALA A 21 23.41 -0.11 3.01
N ALA A 22 22.47 -1.05 2.79
CA ALA A 22 22.20 -1.61 1.47
C ALA A 22 21.44 -0.61 0.57
N HIS A 23 20.66 0.29 1.17
CA HIS A 23 19.88 1.31 0.47
C HIS A 23 20.15 2.70 1.06
N PRO A 24 21.36 3.25 0.91
CA PRO A 24 21.77 4.52 1.55
C PRO A 24 21.01 5.74 1.02
N LYS A 25 20.32 5.59 -0.12
CA LYS A 25 19.44 6.60 -0.72
C LYS A 25 17.93 6.30 -0.50
N GLY A 26 17.62 5.33 0.36
CA GLY A 26 16.28 4.78 0.53
C GLY A 26 15.93 3.73 -0.52
N LEU A 27 14.80 3.05 -0.30
CA LEU A 27 14.26 2.09 -1.26
C LEU A 27 13.66 2.85 -2.45
N PRO A 28 14.06 2.55 -3.70
CA PRO A 28 13.44 3.17 -4.86
C PRO A 28 11.98 2.76 -4.96
N TYR A 29 11.11 3.69 -5.36
CA TYR A 29 9.72 3.33 -5.66
C TYR A 29 9.67 2.42 -6.88
N LYS A 30 8.92 1.33 -6.76
CA LYS A 30 8.56 0.46 -7.87
C LYS A 30 7.05 0.40 -7.99
N ALA A 31 6.55 0.63 -9.20
CA ALA A 31 5.12 0.52 -9.48
C ALA A 31 4.62 -0.91 -9.15
N PRO A 32 3.46 -1.05 -8.51
CA PRO A 32 2.96 -2.35 -8.10
C PRO A 32 2.60 -3.21 -9.32
N LYS A 33 2.75 -4.53 -9.19
CA LYS A 33 2.24 -5.47 -10.18
C LYS A 33 0.71 -5.38 -10.26
N ASP A 34 0.15 -5.60 -11.44
CA ASP A 34 -1.30 -5.54 -11.64
C ASP A 34 -2.02 -6.60 -10.79
N LEU A 35 -3.20 -6.24 -10.29
CA LEU A 35 -4.10 -7.16 -9.58
C LEU A 35 -4.85 -8.11 -10.53
N LEU A 36 -4.64 -7.99 -11.85
CA LEU A 36 -5.31 -8.78 -12.89
C LEU A 36 -4.30 -9.65 -13.63
N TYR A 37 -4.57 -10.95 -13.63
CA TYR A 37 -3.78 -11.96 -14.34
C TYR A 37 -4.58 -12.64 -15.45
N THR A 38 -5.76 -12.10 -15.78
CA THR A 38 -6.68 -12.65 -16.79
C THR A 38 -6.80 -11.72 -17.99
N SER A 39 -7.42 -12.19 -19.08
CA SER A 39 -7.67 -11.42 -20.30
C SER A 39 -8.46 -10.12 -20.06
N GLY A 40 -9.21 -10.02 -18.96
CA GLY A 40 -9.92 -8.80 -18.56
C GLY A 40 -9.01 -7.61 -18.21
N ALA A 41 -7.70 -7.82 -18.07
CA ALA A 41 -6.72 -6.74 -17.95
C ALA A 41 -6.68 -5.84 -19.20
N GLN A 42 -6.94 -6.42 -20.38
CA GLN A 42 -6.87 -5.72 -21.67
C GLN A 42 -8.18 -5.04 -22.07
N TRP A 43 -9.25 -5.22 -21.29
CA TRP A 43 -10.56 -4.63 -21.62
C TRP A 43 -10.57 -3.14 -21.29
N ASP A 44 -11.40 -2.38 -22.02
CA ASP A 44 -11.61 -0.97 -21.72
C ASP A 44 -12.22 -0.80 -20.32
N TYR A 45 -11.62 0.08 -19.53
CA TYR A 45 -12.07 0.32 -18.16
C TYR A 45 -13.30 1.25 -18.14
N GLN A 46 -14.40 0.77 -17.55
CA GLN A 46 -15.64 1.52 -17.41
C GLN A 46 -15.71 2.28 -16.08
N GLY A 47 -14.81 3.25 -15.89
CA GLY A 47 -14.63 3.98 -14.63
C GLY A 47 -15.46 5.25 -14.45
N SER A 48 -16.19 5.70 -15.47
CA SER A 48 -16.79 7.05 -15.49
C SER A 48 -17.76 7.30 -14.32
N MET A 49 -18.58 6.32 -13.97
CA MET A 49 -19.50 6.45 -12.83
C MET A 49 -18.77 6.49 -11.49
N VAL A 50 -17.67 5.75 -11.37
CA VAL A 50 -16.83 5.74 -10.17
C VAL A 50 -16.11 7.09 -10.02
N ALA A 51 -15.59 7.64 -11.12
CA ALA A 51 -14.94 8.95 -11.15
C ALA A 51 -15.84 10.06 -10.59
N ARG A 52 -17.15 10.05 -10.92
CA ARG A 52 -18.12 11.04 -10.41
C ARG A 52 -18.29 11.04 -8.90
N VAL A 53 -18.06 9.90 -8.25
CA VAL A 53 -18.15 9.76 -6.78
C VAL A 53 -16.81 10.04 -6.12
N LEU A 54 -15.71 9.58 -6.72
CA LEU A 54 -14.38 9.69 -6.14
C LEU A 54 -13.87 11.14 -6.10
N GLY A 55 -14.08 11.93 -7.15
CA GLY A 55 -13.60 13.32 -7.19
C GLY A 55 -14.05 14.14 -5.98
N PRO A 56 -15.37 14.30 -5.76
CA PRO A 56 -15.88 15.05 -4.60
C PRO A 56 -15.41 14.48 -3.26
N ALA A 57 -15.44 13.15 -3.07
CA ALA A 57 -15.05 12.51 -1.81
C ALA A 57 -13.56 12.72 -1.47
N VAL A 58 -12.68 12.64 -2.47
CA VAL A 58 -11.24 12.85 -2.28
C VAL A 58 -10.93 14.33 -2.03
N THR A 59 -11.62 15.25 -2.72
CA THR A 59 -11.51 16.69 -2.47
C THR A 59 -11.95 17.06 -1.06
N GLU A 60 -13.08 16.52 -0.59
CA GLU A 60 -13.58 16.72 0.76
C GLU A 60 -12.59 16.19 1.82
N HIS A 61 -12.09 14.97 1.65
CA HIS A 61 -11.06 14.40 2.51
C HIS A 61 -9.79 15.28 2.55
N TYR A 62 -9.35 15.81 1.41
CA TYR A 62 -8.21 16.72 1.36
C TYR A 62 -8.47 18.03 2.12
N ASN A 63 -9.69 18.57 2.05
CA ASN A 63 -10.07 19.75 2.80
C ASN A 63 -10.04 19.51 4.32
N TYR A 64 -10.48 18.34 4.79
CA TYR A 64 -10.35 17.96 6.20
C TYR A 64 -8.89 17.84 6.63
N TYR A 65 -8.05 17.18 5.82
CA TYR A 65 -6.61 17.11 6.05
C TYR A 65 -5.97 18.50 6.18
N LYS A 66 -6.33 19.45 5.29
CA LYS A 66 -5.81 20.83 5.34
C LYS A 66 -6.23 21.60 6.59
N GLN A 67 -7.37 21.25 7.18
CA GLN A 67 -7.87 21.84 8.42
C GLN A 67 -7.32 21.15 9.68
N GLY A 68 -6.50 20.09 9.53
CA GLY A 68 -6.01 19.28 10.65
C GLY A 68 -7.09 18.38 11.27
N LEU A 69 -8.23 18.20 10.59
CA LEU A 69 -9.31 17.33 11.01
C LEU A 69 -9.03 15.91 10.50
N ILE A 70 -8.32 15.13 11.33
CA ILE A 70 -7.93 13.76 11.01
C ILE A 70 -8.55 12.83 12.06
N ASP A 71 -9.73 12.31 11.74
CA ASP A 71 -10.46 11.36 12.57
C ASP A 71 -11.15 10.29 11.70
N LYS A 72 -11.81 9.33 12.36
CA LYS A 72 -12.49 8.21 11.68
C LYS A 72 -13.68 8.63 10.82
N THR A 73 -14.23 9.82 11.03
CA THR A 73 -15.39 10.34 10.28
C THR A 73 -14.97 11.16 9.06
N THR A 74 -13.73 11.65 9.04
CA THR A 74 -13.17 12.51 7.99
C THR A 74 -12.28 11.76 7.00
N ILE A 75 -11.83 10.54 7.35
CA ILE A 75 -11.05 9.66 6.48
C ILE A 75 -12.00 8.70 5.74
N PRO A 76 -12.11 8.77 4.40
CA PRO A 76 -13.04 7.94 3.65
C PRO A 76 -12.57 6.48 3.56
N LEU A 77 -13.51 5.55 3.71
CA LEU A 77 -13.32 4.14 3.40
C LEU A 77 -14.06 3.81 2.09
N TYR A 78 -13.31 3.40 1.06
CA TYR A 78 -13.86 2.97 -0.22
C TYR A 78 -13.99 1.45 -0.26
N ILE A 79 -15.21 0.95 -0.46
CA ILE A 79 -15.50 -0.49 -0.54
C ILE A 79 -16.07 -0.82 -1.92
N ILE A 80 -15.43 -1.75 -2.63
CA ILE A 80 -15.91 -2.23 -3.94
C ILE A 80 -16.62 -3.57 -3.73
N LEU A 81 -17.95 -3.57 -3.83
CA LEU A 81 -18.81 -4.76 -3.69
C LEU A 81 -19.34 -5.18 -5.05
N ALA A 82 -18.93 -6.37 -5.53
CA ALA A 82 -19.43 -6.94 -6.77
C ALA A 82 -19.29 -8.47 -6.80
N GLY A 83 -20.06 -9.12 -7.68
CA GLY A 83 -20.01 -10.57 -7.90
C GLY A 83 -18.65 -11.07 -8.40
N ALA A 84 -18.48 -12.38 -8.42
CA ALA A 84 -17.31 -13.01 -9.04
C ALA A 84 -17.21 -12.61 -10.53
N GLY A 85 -16.01 -12.31 -11.01
CA GLY A 85 -15.79 -11.91 -12.41
C GLY A 85 -16.24 -10.49 -12.78
N MET A 86 -16.87 -9.73 -11.88
CA MET A 86 -17.40 -8.38 -12.17
C MET A 86 -16.36 -7.25 -12.02
N GLY A 87 -15.06 -7.54 -12.17
CA GLY A 87 -14.03 -6.50 -12.24
C GLY A 87 -13.61 -5.85 -10.91
N LYS A 88 -13.84 -6.45 -9.74
CA LYS A 88 -13.38 -5.92 -8.43
C LYS A 88 -11.89 -5.55 -8.43
N SER A 89 -11.05 -6.50 -8.81
CA SER A 89 -9.61 -6.29 -8.92
C SER A 89 -9.28 -5.19 -9.93
N ARG A 90 -10.08 -5.04 -11.01
CA ARG A 90 -9.90 -3.95 -11.99
C ARG A 90 -10.16 -2.59 -11.37
N HIS A 91 -11.27 -2.44 -10.64
CA HIS A 91 -11.55 -1.19 -9.94
C HIS A 91 -10.46 -0.83 -8.92
N ALA A 92 -9.94 -1.81 -8.18
CA ALA A 92 -8.83 -1.57 -7.26
C ALA A 92 -7.54 -1.14 -7.98
N ASN A 93 -7.21 -1.82 -9.09
CA ASN A 93 -6.03 -1.52 -9.91
C ASN A 93 -6.08 -0.12 -10.55
N GLU A 94 -7.26 0.28 -11.03
CA GLU A 94 -7.47 1.58 -11.69
C GLU A 94 -7.82 2.70 -10.72
N PHE A 95 -7.98 2.42 -9.42
CA PHE A 95 -8.48 3.38 -8.43
C PHE A 95 -7.69 4.69 -8.47
N HIS A 96 -6.36 4.60 -8.39
CA HIS A 96 -5.48 5.77 -8.39
C HIS A 96 -5.64 6.63 -9.65
N ARG A 97 -5.65 6.00 -10.83
CA ARG A 97 -5.85 6.69 -12.10
C ARG A 97 -7.24 7.32 -12.19
N THR A 98 -8.25 6.62 -11.71
CA THR A 98 -9.65 7.09 -11.69
C THR A 98 -9.78 8.34 -10.84
N VAL A 99 -9.18 8.36 -9.64
CA VAL A 99 -9.14 9.55 -8.79
C VAL A 99 -8.46 10.71 -9.51
N CYS A 100 -7.28 10.51 -10.11
CA CYS A 100 -6.59 11.58 -10.84
C CYS A 100 -7.47 12.13 -11.97
N SER A 101 -8.06 11.25 -12.78
CA SER A 101 -8.94 11.64 -13.89
C SER A 101 -10.20 12.37 -13.43
N SER A 102 -10.76 12.02 -12.27
CA SER A 102 -11.95 12.68 -11.71
C SER A 102 -11.69 14.11 -11.26
N LEU A 103 -10.43 14.43 -10.97
CA LEU A 103 -10.01 15.76 -10.52
C LEU A 103 -9.51 16.63 -11.67
N ASP A 104 -9.14 16.03 -12.82
CA ASP A 104 -8.70 16.77 -14.00
C ASP A 104 -9.82 17.66 -14.59
N SER A 105 -11.11 17.35 -14.34
CA SER A 105 -12.24 18.21 -14.73
C SER A 105 -12.50 19.39 -13.78
N ASP A 106 -11.90 19.39 -12.59
CA ASP A 106 -12.10 20.39 -11.51
C ASP A 106 -10.89 21.33 -11.33
N LEU A 107 -10.00 21.39 -12.32
CA LEU A 107 -8.75 22.19 -12.28
C LEU A 107 -8.94 23.70 -12.20
N ALA A 108 -10.19 24.21 -12.26
CA ALA A 108 -10.49 25.61 -11.99
C ALA A 108 -10.29 25.99 -10.51
N ASN A 109 -10.18 25.02 -9.60
CA ASN A 109 -9.90 25.24 -8.19
C ASN A 109 -8.40 25.01 -7.88
N PRO A 110 -7.63 26.02 -7.40
CA PRO A 110 -6.22 25.87 -7.04
C PRO A 110 -5.94 24.79 -5.99
N ALA A 111 -6.89 24.50 -5.10
CA ALA A 111 -6.75 23.41 -4.14
C ALA A 111 -6.75 22.03 -4.83
N SER A 112 -7.50 21.90 -5.93
CA SER A 112 -7.54 20.69 -6.76
C SER A 112 -6.22 20.49 -7.50
N GLU A 113 -5.55 21.55 -7.95
CA GLU A 113 -4.24 21.45 -8.61
C GLU A 113 -3.18 20.86 -7.66
N VAL A 114 -3.10 21.38 -6.44
CA VAL A 114 -2.16 20.86 -5.42
C VAL A 114 -2.48 19.40 -5.08
N LEU A 115 -3.76 19.08 -4.89
CA LEU A 115 -4.21 17.71 -4.61
C LEU A 115 -3.83 16.75 -5.74
N VAL A 116 -4.12 17.12 -6.99
CA VAL A 116 -3.76 16.33 -8.18
C VAL A 116 -2.25 16.13 -8.26
N GLY A 117 -1.45 17.16 -8.02
CA GLY A 117 0.01 17.06 -7.98
C GLY A 117 0.50 16.08 -6.91
N ARG A 118 -0.10 16.08 -5.72
CA ARG A 118 0.25 15.13 -4.65
C ARG A 118 -0.15 13.70 -5.01
N LEU A 119 -1.33 13.52 -5.60
CA LEU A 119 -1.81 12.20 -5.99
C LEU A 119 -0.99 11.62 -7.14
N LYS A 120 -0.71 12.39 -8.20
CA LYS A 120 0.10 11.93 -9.35
C LYS A 120 1.50 11.44 -8.95
N ASN A 121 2.04 11.93 -7.83
CA ASN A 121 3.33 11.53 -7.29
C ASN A 121 3.23 10.57 -6.07
N ALA A 122 2.03 10.09 -5.75
CA ALA A 122 1.83 9.21 -4.61
C ALA A 122 2.40 7.82 -4.87
N TRP A 123 2.98 7.20 -3.83
CA TRP A 123 3.33 5.80 -3.86
C TRP A 123 2.08 4.94 -3.76
N VAL A 124 1.82 4.17 -4.80
CA VAL A 124 0.71 3.21 -4.85
C VAL A 124 1.24 1.81 -4.56
N PHE A 125 0.54 1.09 -3.70
CA PHE A 125 0.84 -0.30 -3.34
C PHE A 125 -0.40 -1.16 -3.55
N HIS A 126 -0.23 -2.33 -4.18
CA HIS A 126 -1.30 -3.31 -4.37
C HIS A 126 -1.18 -4.43 -3.34
N VAL A 127 -1.90 -4.32 -2.23
CA VAL A 127 -1.85 -5.33 -1.16
C VAL A 127 -3.02 -6.30 -1.36
N SER A 128 -2.70 -7.54 -1.73
CA SER A 128 -3.67 -8.62 -1.88
C SER A 128 -3.54 -9.65 -0.76
N PHE A 129 -4.70 -10.19 -0.35
CA PHE A 129 -4.81 -11.32 0.58
C PHE A 129 -5.53 -12.51 -0.07
N GLU A 130 -5.50 -12.58 -1.40
CA GLU A 130 -6.08 -13.66 -2.19
C GLU A 130 -4.97 -14.50 -2.85
N ASN A 131 -5.33 -15.67 -3.39
CA ASN A 131 -4.54 -16.48 -4.34
C ASN A 131 -3.00 -16.38 -4.17
N GLY A 132 -2.44 -17.17 -3.25
CA GLY A 132 -0.99 -17.24 -3.02
C GLY A 132 -0.42 -16.21 -2.04
N THR A 133 -1.22 -15.23 -1.59
CA THR A 133 -0.82 -14.24 -0.55
C THR A 133 -1.80 -14.16 0.62
N ALA A 134 -2.59 -15.21 0.83
CA ALA A 134 -3.63 -15.30 1.85
C ALA A 134 -3.08 -15.05 3.27
N ILE A 135 -3.91 -14.41 4.11
CA ILE A 135 -3.51 -14.07 5.47
C ILE A 135 -3.28 -15.34 6.31
N GLN A 136 -2.08 -15.48 6.86
CA GLN A 136 -1.72 -16.60 7.73
C GLN A 136 -2.16 -16.35 9.18
N PRO A 137 -2.35 -17.39 10.01
CA PRO A 137 -2.76 -17.23 11.42
C PRO A 137 -1.84 -16.30 12.22
N GLU A 138 -0.54 -16.34 11.98
CA GLU A 138 0.45 -15.51 12.65
C GLU A 138 0.30 -14.03 12.26
N GLU A 139 -0.08 -13.78 11.00
CA GLU A 139 -0.32 -12.43 10.47
C GLU A 139 -1.51 -11.75 11.11
N ARG A 140 -2.50 -12.52 11.60
CA ARG A 140 -3.68 -11.99 12.29
C ARG A 140 -3.35 -11.32 13.62
N GLN A 141 -2.24 -11.70 14.25
CA GLN A 141 -1.79 -11.08 15.50
C GLN A 141 -1.18 -9.69 15.29
N ASN A 142 -0.68 -9.41 14.08
CA ASN A 142 -0.20 -8.08 13.70
C ASN A 142 -0.49 -7.81 12.21
N PRO A 143 -1.73 -7.40 11.88
CA PRO A 143 -2.16 -7.12 10.51
C PRO A 143 -1.40 -5.96 9.87
N ALA A 144 -1.05 -4.94 10.67
CA ALA A 144 -0.28 -3.79 10.20
C ALA A 144 1.11 -4.21 9.70
N GLY A 145 1.79 -5.08 10.43
CA GLY A 145 3.07 -5.66 10.00
C GLY A 145 2.94 -6.48 8.72
N ALA A 146 1.82 -7.19 8.53
CA ALA A 146 1.58 -8.03 7.36
C ALA A 146 1.37 -7.19 6.09
N ILE A 147 0.66 -6.07 6.24
CA ILE A 147 0.49 -5.05 5.20
C ILE A 147 1.86 -4.41 4.88
N ALA A 148 2.60 -3.98 5.90
CA ALA A 148 3.90 -3.34 5.72
C ALA A 148 4.92 -4.26 5.02
N ALA A 149 4.94 -5.55 5.38
CA ALA A 149 5.79 -6.54 4.72
C ALA A 149 5.52 -6.64 3.22
N ARG A 150 4.24 -6.69 2.83
CA ARG A 150 3.81 -6.73 1.42
C ARG A 150 4.18 -5.44 0.68
N MET A 151 4.02 -4.28 1.31
CA MET A 151 4.45 -3.00 0.73
C MET A 151 5.96 -2.95 0.50
N ILE A 152 6.77 -3.39 1.48
CA ILE A 152 8.23 -3.41 1.36
C ILE A 152 8.69 -4.38 0.28
N LEU A 153 8.08 -5.55 0.16
CA LEU A 153 8.40 -6.53 -0.89
C LEU A 153 8.20 -5.95 -2.30
N GLN A 154 7.16 -5.13 -2.49
CA GLN A 154 6.95 -4.43 -3.77
C GLN A 154 8.10 -3.47 -4.10
N LEU A 155 8.64 -2.76 -3.10
CA LEU A 155 9.78 -1.85 -3.28
C LEU A 155 11.09 -2.61 -3.57
N LEU A 156 11.25 -3.80 -2.99
CA LEU A 156 12.43 -4.65 -3.17
C LEU A 156 12.45 -5.41 -4.50
N ASP A 157 11.37 -5.33 -5.28
CA ASP A 157 11.18 -6.10 -6.51
C ASP A 157 11.33 -7.62 -6.32
N VAL A 158 10.90 -8.11 -5.16
CA VAL A 158 10.85 -9.54 -4.87
C VAL A 158 9.46 -10.05 -5.20
N ASP A 159 9.36 -11.28 -5.71
CA ASP A 159 8.08 -11.91 -5.94
C ASP A 159 7.25 -11.98 -4.65
N MET A 160 5.99 -11.58 -4.74
CA MET A 160 5.04 -11.62 -3.62
C MET A 160 4.49 -13.04 -3.46
N ASP A 161 5.37 -14.02 -3.29
CA ASP A 161 4.98 -15.36 -2.88
C ASP A 161 4.88 -15.44 -1.35
N GLN A 162 4.17 -16.46 -0.86
CA GLN A 162 3.92 -16.63 0.58
C GLN A 162 5.23 -16.79 1.39
N SER A 163 6.26 -17.43 0.84
CA SER A 163 7.54 -17.64 1.53
C SER A 163 8.28 -16.31 1.72
N SER A 164 8.33 -15.51 0.66
CA SER A 164 8.93 -14.17 0.66
C SER A 164 8.21 -13.24 1.65
N ILE A 165 6.87 -13.26 1.66
CA ILE A 165 6.03 -12.53 2.62
C ILE A 165 6.36 -12.94 4.06
N ASN A 166 6.35 -14.24 4.35
CA ASN A 166 6.61 -14.75 5.70
C ASN A 166 8.01 -14.38 6.19
N ASN A 167 9.01 -14.40 5.31
CA ASN A 167 10.39 -14.04 5.66
C ASN A 167 10.51 -12.57 6.08
N ILE A 168 9.97 -11.65 5.27
CA ILE A 168 9.99 -10.21 5.59
C ILE A 168 9.11 -9.91 6.81
N TYR A 169 7.92 -10.49 6.89
CA TYR A 169 7.01 -10.31 8.02
C TYR A 169 7.64 -10.74 9.35
N ALA A 170 8.26 -11.92 9.39
CA ALA A 170 8.98 -12.41 10.57
C ALA A 170 10.14 -11.48 10.96
N ARG A 171 10.83 -10.87 9.99
CA ARG A 171 11.88 -9.87 10.27
C ARG A 171 11.29 -8.61 10.89
N ILE A 172 10.17 -8.09 10.38
CA ILE A 172 9.51 -6.89 10.93
C ILE A 172 9.05 -7.12 12.37
N ILE A 173 8.36 -8.23 12.67
CA ILE A 173 7.89 -8.50 14.05
C ILE A 173 9.05 -8.67 15.02
N ARG A 174 10.14 -9.34 14.60
CA ARG A 174 11.31 -9.55 15.47
C ARG A 174 11.98 -8.23 15.87
N VAL A 175 11.86 -7.18 15.06
CA VAL A 175 12.32 -5.82 15.40
C VAL A 175 11.39 -5.15 16.43
N SER A 176 10.09 -5.49 16.43
CA SER A 176 9.06 -4.81 17.23
C SER A 176 8.76 -5.43 18.61
N ARG A 177 9.21 -6.65 18.91
CA ARG A 177 9.03 -7.26 20.25
C ARG A 177 10.33 -7.16 21.08
N PRO A 178 10.35 -6.47 22.23
CA PRO A 178 11.40 -6.70 23.22
C PRO A 178 11.23 -8.13 23.74
N GLN A 179 12.27 -8.94 23.64
CA GLN A 179 12.23 -10.28 24.23
C GLN A 179 12.31 -10.15 25.76
N GLN A 180 11.31 -10.72 26.44
CA GLN A 180 11.30 -10.90 27.89
C GLN A 180 12.43 -11.83 28.32
#